data_AF-A0A847WPQ4-F1
#
_entry.id   AF-A0A847WPQ4-F1
#
_cell.length_a   1.000
_cell.length_b   1.000
_cell.length_c   1.000
_cell.angle_alpha   90.00
_cell.angle_beta   90.00
_cell.angle_gamma   90.00
#
_symmetry.space_group_name_H-M   'P 1'
#
loop_
_entity.id
_entity.type
_entity.pdbx_description
1 polymer ?
#
loop_
_entity_poly.entity_id
_entity_poly.type
_entity_poly.pdbx_seq_one_letter_code
_entity_poly.pdbx_strand_id
1 'polypeptide(L)'
;VIESGPVFDVFTNPKHTTTRRFIQSVQKDLPSDTILQEWQRNKGGKLYRVIFKGSSTVDPLLSTITKKYNVDFNIIYGSVQELQEQLFGNMIISLIGDEGNKQKVLTELSNLVEVREVDINER
;
A
#
# COMPACT_ATOMS: atom_id res chain seq x y z
N VAL A 1 -14.31 -21.23 14.73
CA VAL A 1 -14.11 -20.18 13.71
C VAL A 1 -13.16 -19.16 14.29
N ILE A 2 -12.06 -18.82 13.60
CA ILE A 2 -10.98 -17.95 14.11
C ILE A 2 -11.30 -16.46 13.93
N GLU A 3 -11.99 -16.12 12.84
CA GLU A 3 -12.46 -14.77 12.53
C GLU A 3 -13.72 -14.86 11.65
N SER A 4 -14.67 -13.93 11.83
CA SER A 4 -15.94 -13.92 11.10
C SER A 4 -16.37 -12.48 10.82
N GLY A 5 -16.88 -12.24 9.61
CA GLY A 5 -17.35 -10.94 9.15
C GLY A 5 -17.54 -10.95 7.64
N PRO A 6 -17.85 -9.79 7.03
CA PRO A 6 -17.85 -9.65 5.58
C PRO A 6 -16.51 -10.09 5.00
N VAL A 7 -16.53 -10.86 3.90
CA VAL A 7 -15.31 -11.37 3.26
C VAL A 7 -14.35 -10.22 2.97
N PHE A 8 -14.86 -9.11 2.46
CA PHE A 8 -14.09 -7.89 2.24
C PHE A 8 -13.35 -7.42 3.50
N ASP A 9 -14.03 -7.32 4.65
CA ASP A 9 -13.39 -6.84 5.88
C ASP A 9 -12.34 -7.81 6.42
N VAL A 10 -12.62 -9.12 6.35
CA VAL A 10 -11.69 -10.16 6.80
C VAL A 10 -10.43 -10.17 5.93
N PHE A 11 -10.55 -9.97 4.62
CA PHE A 11 -9.41 -9.93 3.69
C PHE A 11 -8.62 -8.61 3.76
N THR A 12 -9.30 -7.48 3.95
CA THR A 12 -8.66 -6.16 3.89
C THR A 12 -8.21 -5.62 5.25
N ASN A 13 -8.78 -6.10 6.35
CA ASN A 13 -8.48 -5.64 7.71
C ASN A 13 -8.55 -6.77 8.74
N PRO A 14 -7.80 -7.87 8.55
CA PRO A 14 -7.84 -9.01 9.46
C PRO A 14 -7.39 -8.61 10.86
N LYS A 15 -8.25 -8.90 11.83
CA LYS A 15 -8.02 -8.62 13.26
C LYS A 15 -7.18 -9.68 13.91
N HIS A 16 -7.35 -10.95 13.52
CA HIS A 16 -6.62 -12.05 14.13
C HIS A 16 -5.29 -12.31 13.42
N THR A 17 -4.21 -12.50 14.19
CA THR A 17 -2.85 -12.71 13.65
C THR A 17 -2.77 -13.91 12.72
N THR A 18 -3.46 -15.01 13.05
CA THR A 18 -3.53 -16.21 12.19
C THR A 18 -4.19 -15.91 10.84
N THR A 19 -5.30 -15.16 10.82
CA THR A 19 -5.99 -14.75 9.59
C THR A 19 -5.06 -13.86 8.75
N ARG A 20 -4.38 -12.92 9.38
CA ARG A 20 -3.39 -12.04 8.73
C ARG A 20 -2.26 -12.84 8.06
N ARG A 21 -1.68 -13.80 8.78
CA ARG A 21 -0.63 -14.67 8.25
C ARG A 21 -1.13 -15.55 7.10
N PHE A 22 -2.36 -16.07 7.21
CA PHE A 22 -2.96 -16.86 6.15
C PHE A 22 -3.15 -16.00 4.88
N ILE A 23 -3.78 -14.82 4.99
CA ILE A 23 -3.96 -13.90 3.87
C ILE A 23 -2.62 -13.53 3.23
N GLN A 24 -1.60 -13.20 4.04
CA GLN A 24 -0.23 -12.94 3.55
C GLN A 24 0.44 -14.14 2.89
N SER A 25 0.01 -15.36 3.18
CA SER A 25 0.57 -16.57 2.54
C SER A 25 -0.06 -16.85 1.18
N VAL A 26 -1.32 -16.47 0.97
CA VAL A 26 -2.02 -16.61 -0.32
C VAL A 26 -1.87 -15.38 -1.21
N GLN A 27 -1.75 -14.19 -0.62
CA GLN A 27 -1.45 -12.95 -1.33
C GLN A 27 0.03 -12.61 -1.11
N LYS A 28 0.83 -12.63 -2.17
CA LYS A 28 2.17 -12.05 -2.10
C LYS A 28 2.01 -10.54 -2.00
N ASP A 29 2.02 -10.02 -0.79
CA ASP A 29 1.71 -8.61 -0.48
C ASP A 29 2.94 -7.71 -0.37
N LEU A 30 4.12 -8.29 -0.57
CA LEU A 30 5.42 -7.64 -0.47
C LEU A 30 6.37 -8.13 -1.56
N PRO A 31 7.27 -7.28 -2.04
CA PRO A 31 8.43 -7.71 -2.82
C PRO A 31 9.28 -8.70 -2.01
N SER A 32 10.12 -9.47 -2.70
CA SER A 32 11.08 -10.36 -2.03
C SER A 32 12.10 -9.55 -1.21
N ASP A 33 12.66 -10.18 -0.17
CA ASP A 33 13.67 -9.56 0.69
C ASP A 33 14.88 -9.08 -0.13
N THR A 34 15.23 -9.79 -1.20
CA THR A 34 16.28 -9.39 -2.14
C THR A 34 15.98 -8.04 -2.82
N ILE A 35 14.75 -7.85 -3.31
CA ILE A 35 14.33 -6.61 -3.97
C ILE A 35 14.31 -5.45 -2.95
N LEU A 36 13.81 -5.69 -1.74
CA LEU A 36 13.78 -4.68 -0.68
C LEU A 36 15.19 -4.26 -0.23
N GLN A 37 16.11 -5.21 -0.11
CA GLN A 37 17.51 -4.92 0.21
C GLN A 37 18.20 -4.13 -0.91
N GLU A 38 17.96 -4.49 -2.18
CA GLU A 38 18.46 -3.72 -3.32
C GLU A 38 17.94 -2.30 -3.31
N TRP A 39 16.66 -2.12 -3.01
CA TRP A 39 16.04 -0.82 -2.88
C TRP A 39 16.71 0.05 -1.81
N GLN A 40 16.96 -0.51 -0.62
CA GLN A 40 17.69 0.18 0.45
C GLN A 40 19.11 0.53 0.05
N ARG A 41 19.86 -0.42 -0.56
CA ARG A 41 21.25 -0.19 -1.01
C ARG A 41 21.34 0.97 -2.00
N ASN A 42 20.35 1.10 -2.88
CA ASN A 42 20.30 2.15 -3.89
C ASN A 42 19.73 3.47 -3.36
N LYS A 43 19.54 3.62 -2.04
CA LYS A 43 18.91 4.79 -1.40
C LYS A 43 17.56 5.13 -2.01
N GLY A 44 16.75 4.11 -2.33
CA GLY A 44 15.43 4.30 -2.94
C GLY A 44 14.44 5.07 -2.05
N GLY A 45 14.78 5.31 -0.79
CA GLY A 45 13.98 6.08 0.15
C GLY A 45 12.93 5.24 0.86
N LYS A 46 12.06 5.92 1.59
CA LYS A 46 11.00 5.29 2.39
C LYS A 46 9.97 4.61 1.49
N LEU A 47 9.52 3.44 1.93
CA LEU A 47 8.46 2.69 1.29
C LEU A 47 7.16 2.88 2.07
N TYR A 48 6.08 3.05 1.34
CA TYR A 48 4.73 3.16 1.89
C TYR A 48 3.84 2.12 1.24
N ARG A 49 3.12 1.37 2.07
CA ARG A 49 2.02 0.54 1.63
C ARG A 49 0.77 1.40 1.54
N VAL A 50 0.13 1.37 0.38
CA VAL A 50 -1.13 2.06 0.10
C VAL A 50 -2.18 1.02 -0.27
N ILE A 51 -3.29 1.06 0.46
CA ILE A 51 -4.42 0.14 0.26
C ILE A 51 -5.63 0.93 -0.26
N PHE A 52 -6.08 0.56 -1.45
CA PHE A 52 -7.25 1.14 -2.14
C PHE A 52 -8.45 0.22 -1.94
N LYS A 53 -9.60 0.79 -1.54
CA LYS A 53 -10.81 0.03 -1.24
C LYS A 53 -11.99 0.57 -2.06
N GLY A 54 -12.63 -0.30 -2.84
CA GLY A 54 -13.86 0.05 -3.56
C GLY A 54 -13.64 1.11 -4.65
N SER A 55 -14.48 2.15 -4.64
CA SER A 55 -14.55 3.18 -5.70
C SER A 55 -13.29 4.04 -5.84
N SER A 56 -12.44 4.13 -4.80
CA SER A 56 -11.17 4.87 -4.85
C SER A 56 -10.17 4.32 -5.86
N THR A 57 -10.41 3.12 -6.39
CA THR A 57 -9.51 2.45 -7.35
C THR A 57 -9.70 2.97 -8.79
N VAL A 58 -10.83 3.63 -9.08
CA VAL A 58 -11.15 4.13 -10.42
C VAL A 58 -10.62 5.54 -10.64
N ASP A 59 -10.46 6.31 -9.56
CA ASP A 59 -9.94 7.67 -9.63
C ASP A 59 -8.42 7.69 -9.86
N PRO A 60 -7.89 8.61 -10.70
CA PRO A 60 -6.46 8.70 -10.99
C PRO A 60 -5.69 9.40 -9.85
N LEU A 61 -5.86 8.91 -8.63
CA LEU A 61 -5.42 9.52 -7.37
C LEU A 61 -3.94 9.92 -7.41
N LEU A 62 -3.05 8.97 -7.69
CA LEU A 62 -1.60 9.20 -7.68
C LEU A 62 -1.21 10.30 -8.66
N SER A 63 -1.72 10.24 -9.90
CA SER A 63 -1.41 11.25 -10.91
C SER A 63 -1.93 12.65 -10.55
N THR A 64 -3.08 12.73 -9.88
CA THR A 64 -3.67 14.00 -9.43
C THR A 64 -2.81 14.62 -8.33
N ILE A 65 -2.35 13.78 -7.39
CA ILE A 65 -1.45 14.20 -6.31
C ILE A 65 -0.09 14.63 -6.85
N THR A 66 0.47 13.90 -7.82
CA THR A 66 1.73 14.29 -8.48
C THR A 66 1.64 15.68 -9.08
N LYS A 67 0.59 15.97 -9.86
CA LYS A 67 0.37 17.30 -10.46
C LYS A 67 0.18 18.40 -9.41
N LYS A 68 -0.47 18.09 -8.29
CA LYS A 68 -0.78 19.04 -7.22
C LYS A 68 0.45 19.42 -6.39
N TYR A 69 1.34 18.47 -6.11
CA TYR A 69 2.45 18.67 -5.17
C TYR A 69 3.84 18.60 -5.79
N ASN A 70 3.95 18.33 -7.09
CA ASN A 70 5.23 18.08 -7.77
C ASN A 70 6.06 17.00 -7.05
N VAL A 71 5.40 15.87 -6.79
CA VAL A 71 5.97 14.68 -6.15
C VAL A 71 5.65 13.47 -7.03
N ASP A 72 6.69 12.77 -7.47
CA ASP A 72 6.53 11.56 -8.25
C ASP A 72 6.38 10.34 -7.33
N PHE A 73 5.69 9.34 -7.85
CA PHE A 73 5.54 8.03 -7.22
C PHE A 73 6.34 7.01 -8.01
N ASN A 74 7.18 6.23 -7.34
CA ASN A 74 7.62 4.95 -7.87
C ASN A 74 6.71 3.85 -7.32
N ILE A 75 6.24 2.95 -8.18
CA ILE A 75 5.51 1.75 -7.78
C ILE A 75 6.50 0.59 -7.80
N ILE A 76 6.83 0.06 -6.62
CA ILE A 76 7.83 -0.99 -6.45
C ILE A 76 7.16 -2.36 -6.63
N TYR A 77 5.96 -2.49 -6.08
CA TYR A 77 5.22 -3.73 -6.07
C TYR A 77 3.74 -3.43 -5.86
N GLY A 78 2.85 -4.24 -6.40
CA GLY A 78 1.43 -4.09 -6.08
C GLY A 78 0.55 -4.97 -6.95
N SER A 79 -0.68 -5.16 -6.48
CA SER A 79 -1.72 -5.84 -7.24
C SER A 79 -3.06 -5.13 -7.04
N VAL A 80 -3.91 -5.24 -8.04
CA VAL A 80 -5.33 -4.91 -7.96
C VAL A 80 -6.10 -6.21 -8.20
N GLN A 81 -6.99 -6.54 -7.28
CA GLN A 81 -7.77 -7.77 -7.30
C GLN A 81 -9.24 -7.42 -7.18
N GLU A 82 -10.10 -8.25 -7.73
CA GLU A 82 -11.54 -8.15 -7.53
C GLU A 82 -11.96 -9.06 -6.37
N LEU A 83 -12.67 -8.49 -5.40
CA LEU A 83 -13.24 -9.20 -4.26
C LEU A 83 -14.71 -8.82 -4.12
N GLN A 84 -15.61 -9.78 -4.35
CA GLN A 84 -17.07 -9.56 -4.31
C GLN A 84 -17.52 -8.35 -5.13
N GLU A 85 -17.10 -8.28 -6.40
CA GLU A 85 -17.44 -7.20 -7.35
C GLU A 85 -16.84 -5.83 -6.99
N GLN A 86 -15.93 -5.77 -6.02
CA GLN A 86 -15.22 -4.55 -5.64
C GLN A 86 -13.73 -4.69 -5.92
N LEU A 87 -13.12 -3.65 -6.47
CA LEU A 87 -11.68 -3.59 -6.63
C LEU A 87 -11.00 -3.33 -5.28
N PHE A 88 -9.95 -4.10 -5.04
CA PHE A 88 -9.07 -3.98 -3.89
C PHE A 88 -7.63 -3.88 -4.40
N GLY A 89 -6.99 -2.75 -4.11
CA GLY A 89 -5.60 -2.49 -4.48
C GLY A 89 -4.68 -2.55 -3.28
N ASN A 90 -3.54 -3.23 -3.39
CA ASN A 90 -2.45 -3.17 -2.44
C ASN A 90 -1.17 -2.82 -3.19
N MET A 91 -0.59 -1.66 -2.90
CA MET A 91 0.62 -1.18 -3.57
C MET A 91 1.69 -0.76 -2.57
N ILE A 92 2.93 -1.07 -2.88
CA ILE A 92 4.13 -0.56 -2.24
C ILE A 92 4.74 0.49 -3.15
N ILE A 93 4.81 1.72 -2.65
CA ILE A 93 5.28 2.89 -3.38
C ILE A 93 6.42 3.58 -2.63
N SER A 94 7.17 4.41 -3.35
CA SER A 94 8.02 5.44 -2.76
C SER A 94 7.69 6.81 -3.35
N LEU A 95 8.07 7.85 -2.62
CA LEU A 95 7.87 9.24 -3.01
C LEU A 95 9.19 9.87 -3.43
N ILE A 96 9.19 10.61 -4.53
CA ILE A 96 10.33 11.39 -5.03
C ILE A 96 9.94 12.86 -5.07
N GLY A 97 10.75 13.71 -4.44
CA GLY A 97 10.49 15.15 -4.34
C GLY A 97 11.04 15.75 -3.05
N ASP A 98 10.69 17.01 -2.80
CA ASP A 98 11.03 17.72 -1.57
C ASP A 98 10.31 17.14 -0.34
N GLU A 99 10.98 17.09 0.81
CA GLU A 99 10.43 16.51 2.06
C GLU A 99 9.15 17.21 2.52
N GLY A 100 9.06 18.54 2.37
CA GLY A 100 7.85 19.29 2.72
C GLY A 100 6.66 18.90 1.85
N ASN A 101 6.88 18.66 0.56
CA ASN A 101 5.82 18.21 -0.35
C ASN A 101 5.48 16.74 -0.15
N LYS A 102 6.45 15.86 0.11
CA LYS A 102 6.20 14.46 0.49
C LYS A 102 5.31 14.37 1.73
N GLN A 103 5.54 15.19 2.75
CA GLN A 103 4.72 15.20 3.94
C GLN A 103 3.27 15.64 3.67
N LYS A 104 3.07 16.63 2.79
CA LYS A 104 1.72 17.04 2.34
C LYS A 104 1.02 15.92 1.58
N VAL A 105 1.74 15.25 0.69
CA VAL A 105 1.24 14.08 -0.06
C VAL A 105 0.81 12.96 0.89
N LEU A 106 1.64 12.61 1.88
CA LEU A 106 1.29 11.57 2.86
C LEU A 106 0.05 11.94 3.66
N THR A 107 -0.07 13.21 4.06
CA THR A 107 -1.24 13.73 4.79
C THR A 107 -2.52 13.65 3.96
N GLU A 108 -2.46 14.02 2.68
CA GLU A 108 -3.62 13.93 1.79
C GLU A 108 -3.99 12.48 1.47
N LEU A 109 -3.00 11.64 1.16
CA LEU A 109 -3.24 10.22 0.92
C LEU A 109 -3.87 9.54 2.12
N SER A 110 -3.41 9.81 3.35
CA SER A 110 -3.99 9.18 4.56
C SER A 110 -5.45 9.55 4.81
N ASN A 111 -5.95 10.64 4.23
CA ASN A 111 -7.35 11.03 4.32
C ASN A 111 -8.24 10.32 3.30
N LEU A 112 -7.64 9.78 2.24
CA LEU A 112 -8.35 9.19 1.09
C LEU A 112 -8.23 7.67 1.06
N VAL A 113 -7.09 7.15 1.47
CA VAL A 113 -6.73 5.73 1.43
C VAL A 113 -5.93 5.35 2.67
N GLU A 114 -5.85 4.06 2.94
CA GLU A 114 -5.04 3.56 4.05
C GLU A 114 -3.56 3.55 3.63
N VAL A 115 -2.73 4.29 4.36
CA VAL A 115 -1.29 4.39 4.12
C VAL A 115 -0.52 3.97 5.36
N ARG A 116 0.51 3.14 5.18
CA ARG A 116 1.43 2.73 6.26
C ARG A 116 2.86 2.75 5.77
N GLU A 117 3.78 3.28 6.57
CA GLU A 117 5.22 3.12 6.30
C GLU A 117 5.57 1.63 6.42
N VAL A 118 6.34 1.11 5.47
CA VAL A 118 6.84 -0.27 5.49
C VAL A 118 8.18 -0.24 6.18
N ASP A 119 8.23 -0.77 7.41
CA ASP A 119 9.51 -1.08 8.02
C ASP A 119 10.08 -2.36 7.40
N ILE A 120 11.25 -2.23 6.79
CA ILE A 120 11.94 -3.35 6.15
C ILE A 120 12.61 -4.24 7.23
N ASN A 121 12.77 -3.74 8.46
CA ASN A 121 13.44 -4.41 9.56
C ASN A 121 12.48 -5.02 10.61
N GLU A 122 11.23 -4.56 10.69
CA GLU A 122 10.21 -5.11 11.60
C GLU A 122 9.25 -6.05 10.86
N ARG A 123 9.51 -7.36 10.98
CA ARG A 123 8.52 -8.42 10.68
C ARG A 123 7.90 -8.94 11.97
#